data_AF-A0A7S0SYB1-F1
#
_entry.id   AF-A0A7S0SYB1-F1
#
_cell.length_a   1.000
_cell.length_b   1.000
_cell.length_c   1.000
_cell.angle_alpha   90.00
_cell.angle_beta   90.00
_cell.angle_gamma   90.00
#
_symmetry.space_group_name_H-M   'P 1'
#
loop_
_entity.id
_entity.type
_entity.pdbx_description
1 polymer ?
#
loop_
_entity_poly.entity_id
_entity_poly.type
_entity_poly.pdbx_seq_one_letter_code
_entity_poly.pdbx_strand_id
1 'polypeptide(L)'
;ASERLGRGGDGGREHMDLERIERRLKSDVSVVASDSKQAKVRVVLQADEHGRRINKERDLPDERSLMTVDELFGQMQAEAMPVYYTRVPMGEDAAPSERGFETLLAACLRFDVTGAVVFTCRDGVTRTSTGMVVGCVVWHVRNGEAPEFLSQLDPERPNYEHAEFRPVIRIVAALGRLGLEAKQVLDDAIDKCDVLVDLRRIMNRCRVAANGADTDAAAAARKKDTPTAIARRGLLCMERYCWLLLFTAYCTEQAPVDFTQRFSAWVRVHWKLRPKPHDMVLA
;
A
#
# COMPACT_ATOMS: atom_id res chain seq x y z
N ALA A 1 16.87 22.56 12.04
CA ALA A 1 15.81 23.39 11.45
C ALA A 1 15.02 22.56 10.44
N SER A 2 13.69 22.68 10.48
CA SER A 2 12.71 22.04 9.59
C SER A 2 12.25 20.62 9.95
N GLU A 3 11.42 20.52 10.98
CA GLU A 3 10.22 19.66 10.92
C GLU A 3 9.04 20.58 10.63
N ARG A 4 8.54 20.56 9.40
CA ARG A 4 7.19 20.98 9.07
C ARG A 4 6.53 19.85 8.32
N LEU A 5 5.67 19.15 9.06
CA LEU A 5 4.67 18.21 8.56
C LEU A 5 3.88 18.88 7.42
N GLY A 6 4.08 18.37 6.21
CA GLY A 6 3.27 18.69 5.04
C GLY A 6 1.87 18.14 5.24
N ARG A 7 0.89 19.05 5.22
CA ARG A 7 -0.54 18.75 5.20
C ARG A 7 -0.90 18.06 3.88
N GLY A 8 -1.89 17.17 3.96
CA GLY A 8 -2.35 16.35 2.86
C GLY A 8 -2.73 17.13 1.60
N GLY A 9 -2.45 16.49 0.46
CA GLY A 9 -2.85 16.95 -0.87
C GLY A 9 -1.66 17.17 -1.80
N ASP A 10 -0.76 16.19 -1.98
CA ASP A 10 0.29 16.32 -3.00
C ASP A 10 0.90 15.01 -3.54
N GLY A 11 0.07 14.02 -3.87
CA GLY A 11 0.56 12.78 -4.50
C GLY A 11 1.22 12.99 -5.88
N GLY A 12 1.10 14.19 -6.47
CA GLY A 12 1.73 14.58 -7.72
C GLY A 12 3.17 15.08 -7.58
N ARG A 13 3.49 15.85 -6.52
CA ARG A 13 4.87 16.32 -6.27
C ARG A 13 5.77 15.23 -5.68
N GLU A 14 5.23 14.28 -4.90
CA GLU A 14 6.05 13.23 -4.26
C GLU A 14 6.69 12.23 -5.25
N HIS A 15 6.05 11.93 -6.38
CA HIS A 15 6.57 10.99 -7.39
C HIS A 15 7.82 11.53 -8.10
N MET A 16 7.77 12.76 -8.61
CA MET A 16 8.93 13.40 -9.24
C MET A 16 10.07 13.66 -8.24
N ASP A 17 9.77 13.81 -6.95
CA ASP A 17 10.80 14.07 -5.96
C ASP A 17 11.62 12.81 -5.68
N LEU A 18 11.00 11.64 -5.54
CA LEU A 18 11.74 10.42 -5.19
C LEU A 18 12.66 9.92 -6.31
N GLU A 19 12.23 9.94 -7.57
CA GLU A 19 13.10 9.55 -8.69
C GLU A 19 14.23 10.56 -8.90
N ARG A 20 13.96 11.86 -8.65
CA ARG A 20 14.98 12.90 -8.67
C ARG A 20 15.97 12.72 -7.53
N ILE A 21 15.51 12.40 -6.33
CA ILE A 21 16.35 12.09 -5.17
C ILE A 21 17.21 10.85 -5.45
N GLU A 22 16.64 9.80 -6.06
CA GLU A 22 17.38 8.59 -6.42
C GLU A 22 18.45 8.86 -7.47
N ARG A 23 18.12 9.62 -8.54
CA ARG A 23 19.10 10.05 -9.54
C ARG A 23 20.19 10.94 -8.94
N ARG A 24 19.82 11.83 -8.02
CA ARG A 24 20.79 12.68 -7.31
C ARG A 24 21.70 11.85 -6.40
N LEU A 25 21.14 10.91 -5.64
CA LEU A 25 21.91 9.99 -4.82
C LEU A 25 22.88 9.18 -5.67
N LYS A 26 22.44 8.65 -6.82
CA LYS A 26 23.32 8.00 -7.80
C LYS A 26 24.46 8.94 -8.21
N SER A 27 24.17 10.17 -8.61
CA SER A 27 25.19 11.15 -9.00
C SER A 27 26.19 11.44 -7.88
N ASP A 28 25.71 11.63 -6.65
CA ASP A 28 26.55 11.91 -5.49
C ASP A 28 27.46 10.71 -5.17
N VAL A 29 26.94 9.49 -5.27
CA VAL A 29 27.72 8.25 -5.11
C VAL A 29 28.75 8.09 -6.22
N SER A 30 28.41 8.43 -7.47
CA SER A 30 29.32 8.45 -8.63
C SER A 30 30.54 9.32 -8.39
N VAL A 31 30.33 10.57 -7.94
CA VAL A 31 31.41 11.53 -7.67
C VAL A 31 32.34 11.03 -6.57
N VAL A 32 31.79 10.48 -5.50
CA VAL A 32 32.60 9.90 -4.42
C VAL A 32 33.38 8.69 -4.91
N ALA A 33 32.80 7.88 -5.81
CA ALA A 33 33.45 6.74 -6.43
C ALA A 33 34.62 7.14 -7.35
N SER A 34 34.46 8.20 -8.13
CA SER A 34 35.51 8.68 -9.05
C SER A 34 36.69 9.32 -8.32
N ASP A 35 36.44 9.99 -7.20
CA ASP A 35 37.48 10.73 -6.45
C ASP A 35 38.33 9.82 -5.54
N SER A 36 37.86 8.61 -5.24
CA SER A 36 38.51 7.68 -4.29
C SER A 36 38.84 6.34 -4.95
N LYS A 37 40.11 5.91 -4.88
CA LYS A 37 40.53 4.57 -5.35
C LYS A 37 39.81 3.40 -4.64
N GLN A 38 39.16 3.65 -3.50
CA GLN A 38 38.30 2.72 -2.75
C GLN A 38 37.15 3.51 -2.09
N ALA A 39 36.12 3.84 -2.85
CA ALA A 39 34.92 4.42 -2.26
C ALA A 39 34.08 3.36 -1.54
N LYS A 40 33.70 3.65 -0.30
CA LYS A 40 32.81 2.82 0.50
C LYS A 40 31.44 3.47 0.61
N VAL A 41 30.39 2.71 0.32
CA VAL A 41 29.02 3.11 0.60
C VAL A 41 28.55 2.41 1.85
N ARG A 42 28.07 3.21 2.81
CA ARG A 42 27.39 2.69 3.98
C ARG A 42 25.94 2.41 3.62
N VAL A 43 25.62 1.13 3.46
CA VAL A 43 24.24 0.68 3.25
C VAL A 43 23.61 0.47 4.62
N VAL A 44 22.52 1.20 4.88
CA VAL A 44 21.69 0.96 6.06
C VAL A 44 20.80 -0.24 5.75
N LEU A 45 21.19 -1.41 6.25
CA LEU A 45 20.36 -2.61 6.18
C LEU A 45 19.22 -2.51 7.21
N GLN A 46 18.22 -3.36 7.00
CA GLN A 46 17.03 -3.46 7.84
C GLN A 46 17.40 -3.43 9.32
N ALA A 47 16.60 -2.70 10.11
CA ALA A 47 16.79 -2.72 11.56
C ALA A 47 16.61 -4.16 12.06
N ASP A 48 17.47 -4.59 12.98
CA ASP A 48 17.31 -5.91 13.61
C ASP A 48 15.98 -6.00 14.37
N GLU A 49 15.66 -7.18 14.88
CA GLU A 49 14.46 -7.44 15.70
C GLU A 49 14.35 -6.50 16.93
N HIS A 50 15.43 -5.82 17.32
CA HIS A 50 15.50 -4.84 18.40
C HIS A 50 15.43 -3.39 17.89
N GLY A 51 15.19 -3.16 16.61
CA GLY A 51 15.12 -1.83 15.98
C GLY A 51 16.47 -1.13 15.84
N ARG A 52 17.59 -1.84 16.00
CA ARG A 52 18.93 -1.29 15.78
C ARG A 52 19.23 -1.33 14.30
N ARG A 53 19.56 -0.18 13.72
CA ARG A 53 19.98 -0.08 12.30
C ARG A 53 21.29 -0.83 12.11
N ILE A 54 21.28 -1.86 11.27
CA ILE A 54 22.50 -2.55 10.89
C ILE A 54 23.14 -1.77 9.75
N ASN A 55 24.27 -1.13 10.01
CA ASN A 55 25.05 -0.49 8.95
C ASN A 55 26.03 -1.52 8.38
N LYS A 56 26.00 -1.72 7.06
CA LYS A 56 27.00 -2.51 6.37
C LYS A 56 27.75 -1.63 5.40
N GLU A 57 29.05 -1.49 5.63
CA GLU A 57 29.93 -0.88 4.64
C GLU A 57 30.15 -1.87 3.50
N ARG A 58 29.95 -1.39 2.28
CA ARG A 58 30.22 -2.13 1.06
C ARG A 58 31.17 -1.32 0.21
N ASP A 59 32.19 -2.00 -0.30
CA ASP A 59 33.03 -1.43 -1.34
C ASP A 59 32.17 -1.26 -2.60
N LEU A 60 32.29 -0.09 -3.24
CA LEU A 60 31.70 0.09 -4.56
C LEU A 60 32.56 -0.65 -5.58
N PRO A 61 32.01 -1.62 -6.33
CA PRO A 61 32.81 -2.42 -7.24
C PRO A 61 33.31 -1.59 -8.44
N ASP A 62 32.39 -0.95 -9.18
CA ASP A 62 32.67 -0.08 -10.35
C ASP A 62 31.55 0.96 -10.50
N GLU A 63 31.89 2.22 -10.76
CA GLU A 63 30.94 3.29 -11.06
C GLU A 63 30.02 2.94 -12.25
N ARG A 64 30.53 2.20 -13.23
CA ARG A 64 29.76 1.76 -14.41
C ARG A 64 28.65 0.78 -14.06
N SER A 65 28.74 0.13 -12.90
CA SER A 65 27.69 -0.78 -12.40
C SER A 65 26.60 -0.06 -11.60
N LEU A 66 26.76 1.24 -11.33
CA LEU A 66 25.81 2.01 -10.55
C LEU A 66 24.61 2.41 -11.40
N MET A 67 23.45 1.81 -11.09
CA MET A 67 22.19 2.06 -11.77
C MET A 67 21.07 2.31 -10.77
N THR A 68 20.13 3.18 -11.15
CA THR A 68 18.82 3.21 -10.50
C THR A 68 18.02 1.98 -10.93
N VAL A 69 16.96 1.66 -10.19
CA VAL A 69 16.08 0.55 -10.58
C VAL A 69 15.44 0.81 -11.94
N ASP A 70 15.09 2.07 -12.22
CA ASP A 70 14.51 2.47 -13.50
C ASP A 70 15.48 2.24 -14.68
N GLU A 71 16.74 2.62 -14.51
CA GLU A 71 17.78 2.38 -15.52
C GLU A 71 18.05 0.89 -15.73
N LEU A 72 18.07 0.09 -14.66
CA LEU A 72 18.25 -1.36 -14.73
C LEU A 72 17.16 -2.01 -15.58
N PHE A 73 15.88 -1.73 -15.30
CA PHE A 73 14.79 -2.29 -16.07
C PHE A 73 14.73 -1.71 -17.50
N GLY A 74 15.11 -0.44 -17.68
CA GLY A 74 15.26 0.17 -19.00
C GLY A 74 16.32 -0.55 -19.85
N GLN A 75 17.45 -0.94 -19.25
CA GLN A 75 18.46 -1.75 -19.93
C GLN A 75 17.93 -3.14 -20.29
N MET A 76 17.27 -3.84 -19.36
CA MET A 76 16.67 -5.14 -19.64
C MET A 76 15.67 -5.09 -20.81
N GLN A 77 14.88 -4.00 -20.89
CA GLN A 77 13.99 -3.75 -22.02
C GLN A 77 14.73 -3.50 -23.33
N ALA A 78 15.83 -2.73 -23.30
CA ALA A 78 16.68 -2.50 -24.47
C ALA A 78 17.32 -3.80 -24.99
N GLU A 79 17.54 -4.77 -24.10
CA GLU A 79 17.97 -6.14 -24.40
C GLU A 79 16.80 -7.07 -24.81
N ALA A 80 15.65 -6.50 -25.14
CA ALA A 80 14.44 -7.19 -25.58
C ALA A 80 13.85 -8.18 -24.55
N MET A 81 14.17 -8.03 -23.26
CA MET A 81 13.47 -8.78 -22.22
C MET A 81 12.06 -8.24 -22.03
N PRO A 82 11.02 -9.10 -21.93
CA PRO A 82 9.62 -8.68 -21.79
C PRO A 82 9.29 -8.27 -20.35
N VAL A 83 10.11 -7.40 -19.77
CA VAL A 83 9.96 -6.88 -18.41
C VAL A 83 9.48 -5.45 -18.45
N TYR A 84 8.64 -5.07 -17.49
CA TYR A 84 8.17 -3.69 -17.38
C TYR A 84 8.22 -3.25 -15.94
N TYR A 85 8.89 -2.13 -15.71
CA TYR A 85 8.96 -1.52 -14.40
C TYR A 85 7.91 -0.43 -14.25
N THR A 86 7.33 -0.35 -13.06
CA THR A 86 6.39 0.70 -12.69
C THR A 86 6.60 1.02 -11.22
N ARG A 87 6.82 2.31 -10.93
CA ARG A 87 7.11 2.78 -9.57
C ARG A 87 5.91 3.53 -8.99
N VAL A 88 5.46 3.09 -7.82
CA VAL A 88 4.33 3.70 -7.10
C VAL A 88 4.79 4.12 -5.70
N PRO A 89 5.04 5.43 -5.49
CA PRO A 89 5.34 5.99 -4.18
C PRO A 89 4.21 5.76 -3.18
N MET A 90 4.57 5.24 -2.01
CA MET A 90 3.62 4.94 -0.94
C MET A 90 4.34 5.01 0.40
N GLY A 91 3.74 5.71 1.36
CA GLY A 91 4.20 5.72 2.74
C GLY A 91 4.12 4.32 3.37
N GLU A 92 4.92 4.06 4.40
CA GLU A 92 5.06 2.73 5.00
C GLU A 92 3.72 2.10 5.43
N ASP A 93 2.85 2.90 6.05
CA ASP A 93 1.53 2.49 6.53
C ASP A 93 0.36 3.17 5.80
N ALA A 94 0.63 4.00 4.81
CA ALA A 94 -0.40 4.76 4.09
C ALA A 94 -1.18 3.86 3.12
N ALA A 95 -2.29 4.35 2.58
CA ALA A 95 -2.88 3.81 1.35
C ALA A 95 -2.11 4.35 0.12
N PRO A 96 -2.18 3.70 -1.05
CA PRO A 96 -1.78 4.33 -2.30
C PRO A 96 -2.58 5.63 -2.52
N SER A 97 -1.96 6.64 -3.13
CA SER A 97 -2.70 7.82 -3.57
C SER A 97 -3.65 7.45 -4.72
N GLU A 98 -4.62 8.32 -5.04
CA GLU A 98 -5.53 8.11 -6.18
C GLU A 98 -4.75 7.85 -7.49
N ARG A 99 -3.69 8.63 -7.75
CA ARG A 99 -2.78 8.41 -8.89
C ARG A 99 -2.00 7.09 -8.75
N GLY A 100 -1.63 6.72 -7.53
CA GLY A 100 -0.97 5.44 -7.24
C GLY A 100 -1.86 4.25 -7.62
N PHE A 101 -3.14 4.27 -7.24
CA PHE A 101 -4.12 3.29 -7.67
C PHE A 101 -4.28 3.25 -9.19
N GLU A 102 -4.39 4.40 -9.86
CA GLU A 102 -4.48 4.46 -11.33
C GLU A 102 -3.23 3.87 -12.01
N THR A 103 -2.04 4.10 -11.43
CA THR A 103 -0.78 3.56 -11.94
C THR A 103 -0.71 2.05 -11.75
N LEU A 104 -1.11 1.54 -10.57
CA LEU A 104 -1.18 0.10 -10.29
C LEU A 104 -2.19 -0.59 -11.22
N LEU A 105 -3.37 0.02 -11.42
CA LEU A 105 -4.38 -0.47 -12.35
C LEU A 105 -3.78 -0.59 -13.75
N ALA A 106 -3.19 0.47 -14.29
CA ALA A 106 -2.60 0.45 -15.63
C ALA A 106 -1.50 -0.61 -15.78
N ALA A 107 -0.69 -0.85 -14.74
CA ALA A 107 0.30 -1.92 -14.74
C ALA A 107 -0.34 -3.31 -14.76
N CYS A 108 -1.40 -3.54 -13.98
CA CYS A 108 -2.12 -4.82 -13.95
C CYS A 108 -2.87 -5.08 -15.27
N LEU A 109 -3.44 -4.04 -15.89
CA LEU A 109 -4.19 -4.18 -17.14
C LEU A 109 -3.30 -4.44 -18.37
N ARG A 110 -1.99 -4.16 -18.27
CA ARG A 110 -1.02 -4.27 -19.37
C ARG A 110 -0.85 -5.70 -19.88
N PHE A 111 -1.04 -6.68 -19.01
CA PHE A 111 -0.82 -8.09 -19.33
C PHE A 111 -2.14 -8.85 -19.33
N ASP A 112 -2.21 -9.87 -20.17
CA ASP A 112 -3.27 -10.88 -20.12
C ASP A 112 -2.89 -11.98 -19.11
N VAL A 113 -3.64 -13.08 -19.13
CA VAL A 113 -3.44 -14.22 -18.20
C VAL A 113 -2.08 -14.92 -18.32
N THR A 114 -1.27 -14.58 -19.33
CA THR A 114 0.07 -15.17 -19.55
C THR A 114 1.20 -14.36 -18.90
N GLY A 115 0.92 -13.12 -18.46
CA GLY A 115 1.90 -12.28 -17.79
C GLY A 115 1.92 -12.46 -16.28
N ALA A 116 3.10 -12.23 -15.68
CA ALA A 116 3.25 -12.17 -14.23
C ALA A 116 3.37 -10.72 -13.76
N VAL A 117 2.65 -10.36 -12.70
CA VAL A 117 2.79 -9.07 -12.03
C VAL A 117 3.48 -9.29 -10.68
N VAL A 118 4.64 -8.66 -10.49
CA VAL A 118 5.45 -8.80 -9.28
C VAL A 118 5.43 -7.51 -8.49
N PHE A 119 4.96 -7.58 -7.25
CA PHE A 119 4.95 -6.45 -6.32
C PHE A 119 6.10 -6.57 -5.33
N THR A 120 6.91 -5.53 -5.19
CA THR A 120 8.02 -5.50 -4.24
C THR A 120 8.04 -4.20 -3.46
N CYS A 121 8.54 -4.27 -2.23
CA CYS A 121 8.84 -3.11 -1.40
C CYS A 121 10.14 -3.36 -0.62
N ARG A 122 10.40 -2.60 0.44
CA ARG A 122 11.63 -2.77 1.24
C ARG A 122 11.73 -4.14 1.93
N ASP A 123 10.65 -4.60 2.54
CA ASP A 123 10.62 -5.78 3.42
C ASP A 123 9.64 -6.86 2.96
N GLY A 124 8.86 -6.62 1.90
CA GLY A 124 7.91 -7.58 1.37
C GLY A 124 6.61 -7.69 2.18
N VAL A 125 6.36 -6.78 3.12
CA VAL A 125 5.27 -6.90 4.10
C VAL A 125 4.10 -6.00 3.68
N THR A 126 3.96 -4.81 4.24
CA THR A 126 2.74 -3.98 4.12
C THR A 126 2.43 -3.50 2.70
N ARG A 127 3.41 -2.90 2.03
CA ARG A 127 3.24 -2.30 0.69
C ARG A 127 3.11 -3.36 -0.39
N THR A 128 3.85 -4.46 -0.26
CA THR A 128 3.75 -5.62 -1.17
C THR A 128 2.36 -6.22 -1.09
N SER A 129 1.87 -6.56 0.11
CA SER A 129 0.50 -7.08 0.27
C SER A 129 -0.55 -6.11 -0.27
N THR A 130 -0.38 -4.79 -0.07
CA THR A 130 -1.33 -3.80 -0.64
C THR A 130 -1.35 -3.83 -2.17
N GLY A 131 -0.18 -3.91 -2.81
CA GLY A 131 -0.08 -4.06 -4.26
C GLY A 131 -0.70 -5.37 -4.75
N MET A 132 -0.44 -6.48 -4.05
CA MET A 132 -1.04 -7.78 -4.37
C MET A 132 -2.57 -7.76 -4.26
N VAL A 133 -3.13 -7.16 -3.20
CA VAL A 133 -4.59 -7.00 -3.06
C VAL A 133 -5.16 -6.22 -4.25
N VAL A 134 -4.51 -5.11 -4.67
CA VAL A 134 -4.91 -4.37 -5.87
C VAL A 134 -4.85 -5.26 -7.12
N GLY A 135 -3.79 -6.04 -7.28
CA GLY A 135 -3.65 -7.00 -8.39
C GLY A 135 -4.76 -8.06 -8.39
N CYS A 136 -5.08 -8.64 -7.24
CA CYS A 136 -6.15 -9.61 -7.08
C CYS A 136 -7.53 -9.01 -7.40
N VAL A 137 -7.81 -7.78 -6.95
CA VAL A 137 -9.05 -7.06 -7.29
C VAL A 137 -9.16 -6.85 -8.80
N VAL A 138 -8.11 -6.33 -9.45
CA VAL A 138 -8.12 -6.08 -10.90
C VAL A 138 -8.26 -7.39 -11.69
N TRP A 139 -7.56 -8.44 -11.25
CA TRP A 139 -7.66 -9.77 -11.85
C TRP A 139 -9.08 -10.32 -11.75
N HIS A 140 -9.69 -10.20 -10.58
CA HIS A 140 -11.03 -10.69 -10.29
C HIS A 140 -12.07 -10.02 -11.18
N VAL A 141 -12.09 -8.68 -11.25
CA VAL A 141 -13.10 -7.96 -12.03
C VAL A 141 -12.92 -8.14 -13.55
N ARG A 142 -11.70 -8.47 -14.02
CA ARG A 142 -11.43 -8.75 -15.43
C ARG A 142 -11.77 -10.17 -15.87
N ASN A 143 -11.36 -11.15 -15.07
CA ASN A 143 -11.42 -12.56 -15.46
C ASN A 143 -12.62 -13.29 -14.86
N GLY A 144 -13.30 -12.67 -13.89
CA GLY A 144 -14.49 -13.18 -13.21
C GLY A 144 -14.17 -14.26 -12.18
N GLU A 145 -14.31 -13.95 -10.88
CA GLU A 145 -14.37 -14.93 -9.78
C GLU A 145 -15.09 -14.35 -8.52
N ALA A 146 -16.32 -13.85 -8.62
CA ALA A 146 -17.08 -13.41 -7.43
C ALA A 146 -17.74 -14.60 -6.69
N PRO A 147 -17.62 -14.72 -5.35
CA PRO A 147 -18.43 -15.67 -4.59
C PRO A 147 -19.89 -15.19 -4.47
N GLU A 148 -20.82 -16.14 -4.40
CA GLU A 148 -22.28 -15.91 -4.36
C GLU A 148 -22.82 -15.32 -3.04
N PHE A 149 -21.98 -15.04 -2.04
CA PHE A 149 -22.46 -14.63 -0.71
C PHE A 149 -22.28 -13.14 -0.47
N LEU A 150 -23.31 -12.34 -0.75
CA LEU A 150 -23.43 -10.99 -0.19
C LEU A 150 -23.97 -11.10 1.23
N SER A 151 -23.10 -11.12 2.24
CA SER A 151 -23.54 -11.04 3.64
C SER A 151 -24.17 -9.66 3.90
N GLN A 152 -25.32 -9.64 4.58
CA GLN A 152 -25.90 -8.38 5.06
C GLN A 152 -25.09 -7.89 6.25
N LEU A 153 -24.55 -6.68 6.17
CA LEU A 153 -23.91 -6.01 7.29
C LEU A 153 -24.98 -5.64 8.33
N ASP A 154 -24.74 -5.94 9.60
CA ASP A 154 -25.55 -5.49 10.73
C ASP A 154 -24.82 -4.34 11.46
N PRO A 155 -25.23 -3.07 11.26
CA PRO A 155 -24.59 -1.93 11.90
C PRO A 155 -24.65 -1.95 13.43
N GLU A 156 -25.63 -2.66 14.02
CA GLU A 156 -25.81 -2.74 15.47
C GLU A 156 -24.88 -3.77 16.10
N ARG A 157 -24.32 -4.70 15.30
CA ARG A 157 -23.46 -5.80 15.75
C ARG A 157 -22.28 -6.02 14.80
N PRO A 158 -21.35 -5.06 14.72
CA PRO A 158 -20.21 -5.16 13.80
C PRO A 158 -19.28 -6.32 14.14
N ASN A 159 -18.94 -7.12 13.12
CA ASN A 159 -17.91 -8.13 13.17
C ASN A 159 -16.53 -7.53 12.80
N TYR A 160 -15.76 -7.16 13.82
CA TYR A 160 -14.45 -6.52 13.63
C TYR A 160 -13.37 -7.43 13.02
N GLU A 161 -13.53 -8.77 13.08
CA GLU A 161 -12.64 -9.69 12.35
C GLU A 161 -12.82 -9.56 10.83
N HIS A 162 -14.01 -9.16 10.38
CA HIS A 162 -14.34 -8.91 8.97
C HIS A 162 -14.32 -7.42 8.61
N ALA A 163 -13.56 -6.60 9.37
CA ALA A 163 -13.43 -5.17 9.13
C ALA A 163 -14.75 -4.37 9.10
N GLU A 164 -15.76 -4.78 9.85
CA GLU A 164 -17.05 -4.08 9.94
C GLU A 164 -16.97 -2.85 10.87
N PHE A 165 -16.01 -1.98 10.64
CA PHE A 165 -15.88 -0.74 11.39
C PHE A 165 -16.83 0.32 10.84
N ARG A 166 -17.23 1.28 11.67
CA ARG A 166 -18.20 2.31 11.29
C ARG A 166 -17.84 3.07 9.99
N PRO A 167 -16.57 3.46 9.72
CA PRO A 167 -16.21 4.05 8.43
C PRO A 167 -16.47 3.12 7.23
N VAL A 168 -16.17 1.82 7.38
CA VAL A 168 -16.39 0.80 6.34
C VAL A 168 -17.87 0.60 6.08
N ILE A 169 -18.68 0.39 7.13
CA ILE A 169 -20.13 0.21 7.03
C ILE A 169 -20.78 1.42 6.33
N ARG A 170 -20.33 2.64 6.64
CA ARG A 170 -20.84 3.86 6.01
C ARG A 170 -20.56 3.89 4.51
N ILE A 171 -19.37 3.48 4.06
CA ILE A 171 -19.03 3.41 2.63
C ILE A 171 -19.90 2.35 1.95
N VAL A 172 -19.99 1.15 2.52
CA VAL A 172 -20.80 0.06 1.96
C VAL A 172 -22.27 0.48 1.84
N ALA A 173 -22.86 1.02 2.91
CA ALA A 173 -24.24 1.46 2.91
C ALA A 173 -24.50 2.57 1.88
N ALA A 174 -23.57 3.53 1.73
CA ALA A 174 -23.71 4.63 0.78
C ALA A 174 -23.63 4.18 -0.70
N LEU A 175 -22.90 3.10 -0.97
CA LEU A 175 -22.79 2.50 -2.32
C LEU A 175 -23.85 1.42 -2.57
N GLY A 176 -24.68 1.07 -1.59
CA GLY A 176 -25.74 0.06 -1.70
C GLY A 176 -25.20 -1.31 -2.15
N ARG A 177 -25.81 -1.88 -3.20
CA ARG A 177 -25.39 -3.19 -3.74
C ARG A 177 -23.94 -3.21 -4.21
N LEU A 178 -23.48 -2.13 -4.87
CA LEU A 178 -22.09 -2.01 -5.32
C LEU A 178 -21.13 -2.06 -4.12
N GLY A 179 -21.51 -1.45 -3.00
CA GLY A 179 -20.71 -1.46 -1.78
C GLY A 179 -20.56 -2.86 -1.17
N LEU A 180 -21.64 -3.64 -1.16
CA LEU A 180 -21.62 -5.01 -0.63
C LEU A 180 -20.73 -5.92 -1.50
N GLU A 181 -20.90 -5.83 -2.81
CA GLU A 181 -20.09 -6.57 -3.78
C GLU A 181 -18.62 -6.19 -3.67
N ALA A 182 -18.31 -4.90 -3.67
CA ALA A 182 -16.95 -4.41 -3.52
C ALA A 182 -16.27 -4.87 -2.23
N LYS A 183 -17.04 -4.92 -1.12
CA LYS A 183 -16.52 -5.42 0.16
C LYS A 183 -16.17 -6.90 0.07
N GLN A 184 -17.05 -7.72 -0.51
CA GLN A 184 -16.80 -9.15 -0.67
C GLN A 184 -15.54 -9.40 -1.51
N VAL A 185 -15.44 -8.76 -2.68
CA VAL A 185 -14.27 -8.86 -3.56
C VAL A 185 -12.98 -8.43 -2.86
N LEU A 186 -13.03 -7.34 -2.08
CA LEU A 186 -11.87 -6.87 -1.33
C LEU A 186 -11.44 -7.86 -0.25
N ASP A 187 -12.39 -8.39 0.52
CA ASP A 187 -12.09 -9.32 1.61
C ASP A 187 -11.47 -10.61 1.05
N ASP A 188 -11.99 -11.16 -0.05
CA ASP A 188 -11.42 -12.33 -0.72
C ASP A 188 -10.01 -12.05 -1.26
N ALA A 189 -9.77 -10.85 -1.78
CA ALA A 189 -8.44 -10.42 -2.23
C ALA A 189 -7.46 -10.30 -1.06
N ILE A 190 -7.91 -9.84 0.11
CA ILE A 190 -7.12 -9.83 1.34
C ILE A 190 -6.79 -11.25 1.78
N ASP A 191 -7.77 -12.16 1.81
CA ASP A 191 -7.57 -13.57 2.16
C ASP A 191 -6.51 -14.26 1.28
N LYS A 192 -6.48 -13.93 -0.02
CA LYS A 192 -5.44 -14.44 -0.95
C LYS A 192 -4.04 -13.84 -0.69
N CYS A 193 -3.93 -12.76 0.08
CA CYS A 193 -2.71 -11.96 0.29
C CYS A 193 -2.26 -11.86 1.76
N ASP A 194 -2.91 -12.57 2.68
CA ASP A 194 -2.81 -12.34 4.13
C ASP A 194 -1.63 -13.02 4.83
N VAL A 195 -0.90 -13.89 4.13
CA VAL A 195 0.16 -14.77 4.67
C VAL A 195 1.15 -14.02 5.57
N LEU A 196 1.55 -12.81 5.18
CA LEU A 196 2.46 -11.97 5.97
C LEU A 196 1.73 -10.87 6.75
N VAL A 197 0.60 -10.39 6.23
CA VAL A 197 -0.15 -9.26 6.79
C VAL A 197 -1.64 -9.39 6.48
N ASP A 198 -2.43 -9.63 7.52
CA ASP A 198 -3.87 -9.41 7.47
C ASP A 198 -4.21 -8.00 7.99
N LEU A 199 -4.70 -7.15 7.08
CA LEU A 199 -5.11 -5.78 7.38
C LEU A 199 -6.23 -5.73 8.43
N ARG A 200 -7.20 -6.65 8.35
CA ARG A 200 -8.39 -6.71 9.21
C ARG A 200 -7.99 -7.11 10.62
N ARG A 201 -7.14 -8.13 10.75
CA ARG A 201 -6.57 -8.55 12.03
C ARG A 201 -5.71 -7.48 12.69
N ILE A 202 -4.96 -6.67 11.93
CA ILE A 202 -4.22 -5.53 12.51
C ILE A 202 -5.20 -4.49 13.07
N MET A 203 -6.24 -4.13 12.32
CA MET A 203 -7.25 -3.16 12.78
C MET A 203 -7.93 -3.65 14.07
N ASN A 204 -8.38 -4.91 14.12
CA ASN A 204 -9.03 -5.44 15.31
C ASN A 204 -8.09 -5.51 16.52
N ARG A 205 -6.84 -5.95 16.35
CA ARG A 205 -5.84 -5.94 17.44
C ARG A 205 -5.58 -4.53 17.98
N CYS A 206 -5.44 -3.54 17.10
CA CYS A 206 -5.25 -2.15 17.52
C CYS A 206 -6.48 -1.60 18.26
N ARG A 207 -7.71 -1.97 17.85
CA ARG A 207 -8.95 -1.64 18.55
C ARG A 207 -8.98 -2.22 19.97
N VAL A 208 -8.73 -3.53 20.10
CA VAL A 208 -8.73 -4.23 21.40
C VAL A 208 -7.71 -3.62 22.35
N ALA A 209 -6.50 -3.34 21.86
CA ALA A 209 -5.44 -2.72 22.64
C ALA A 209 -5.79 -1.28 23.06
N ALA A 210 -6.45 -0.49 22.20
CA ALA A 210 -6.89 0.86 22.52
C ALA A 210 -8.00 0.89 23.60
N ASN A 211 -8.84 -0.15 23.65
CA ASN A 211 -9.94 -0.26 24.62
C ASN A 211 -9.51 -0.91 25.96
N GLY A 212 -8.22 -1.18 26.16
CA GLY A 212 -7.71 -1.75 27.41
C GLY A 212 -8.15 -3.19 27.71
N ALA A 213 -8.64 -3.91 26.70
CA ALA A 213 -9.14 -5.29 26.86
C ALA A 213 -8.04 -6.37 26.74
N ASP A 214 -6.77 -5.96 26.63
CA ASP A 214 -5.62 -6.87 26.64
C ASP A 214 -5.21 -7.11 28.12
N THR A 215 -5.75 -8.16 28.75
CA THR A 215 -5.57 -8.47 30.19
C THR A 215 -4.17 -8.99 30.56
N ASP A 216 -3.28 -9.20 29.59
CA ASP A 216 -1.92 -9.69 29.85
C ASP A 216 -0.93 -8.53 30.09
N ALA A 217 -0.97 -8.02 31.33
CA ALA A 217 -0.02 -7.01 31.83
C ALA A 217 1.46 -7.39 31.65
N ALA A 218 1.78 -8.70 31.56
CA ALA A 218 3.13 -9.20 31.32
C ALA A 218 3.61 -9.04 29.86
N ALA A 219 2.71 -8.98 28.88
CA ALA A 219 3.05 -8.74 27.47
C ALA A 219 3.17 -7.24 27.13
N ALA A 220 2.44 -6.39 27.85
CA ALA A 220 2.49 -4.93 27.71
C ALA A 220 3.87 -4.34 28.07
N ALA A 221 4.55 -4.91 29.07
CA ALA A 221 5.89 -4.48 29.51
C ALA A 221 7.02 -4.77 28.48
N ARG A 222 6.76 -5.62 27.46
CA ARG A 222 7.72 -5.96 26.39
C ARG A 222 7.48 -5.19 25.09
N LYS A 223 6.37 -4.46 24.95
CA LYS A 223 6.00 -3.78 23.70
C LYS A 223 6.63 -2.39 23.65
N LYS A 224 7.40 -2.16 22.59
CA LYS A 224 8.12 -0.90 22.29
C LYS A 224 7.18 0.27 21.93
N ASP A 225 5.93 -0.03 21.60
CA ASP A 225 4.98 0.91 21.02
C ASP A 225 4.05 1.51 22.08
N THR A 226 3.93 2.84 22.09
CA THR A 226 3.00 3.55 22.98
C THR A 226 1.54 3.28 22.59
N PRO A 227 0.57 3.40 23.51
CA PRO A 227 -0.85 3.30 23.17
C PRO A 227 -1.28 4.20 22.01
N THR A 228 -0.71 5.41 21.94
CA THR A 228 -0.90 6.35 20.83
C THR A 228 -0.38 5.82 19.50
N ALA A 229 0.79 5.15 19.49
CA ALA A 229 1.34 4.55 18.29
C ALA A 229 0.49 3.36 17.80
N ILE A 230 -0.02 2.54 18.72
CA ILE A 230 -0.91 1.42 18.42
C ILE A 230 -2.22 1.92 17.80
N ALA A 231 -2.85 2.93 18.42
CA ALA A 231 -4.07 3.54 17.89
C ALA A 231 -3.83 4.14 16.50
N ARG A 232 -2.74 4.90 16.32
CA ARG A 232 -2.35 5.47 15.02
C ARG A 232 -2.19 4.40 13.94
N ARG A 233 -1.54 3.28 14.25
CA ARG A 233 -1.38 2.16 13.30
C ARG A 233 -2.73 1.58 12.89
N GLY A 234 -3.65 1.40 13.84
CA GLY A 234 -5.00 0.92 13.56
C GLY A 234 -5.77 1.87 12.64
N LEU A 235 -5.70 3.18 12.89
CA LEU A 235 -6.36 4.20 12.08
C LEU A 235 -5.80 4.28 10.65
N LEU A 236 -4.49 4.14 10.47
CA LEU A 236 -3.87 4.09 9.13
C LEU A 236 -4.27 2.83 8.36
N CYS A 237 -4.35 1.69 9.05
CA CYS A 237 -4.88 0.46 8.45
C CYS A 237 -6.35 0.61 8.04
N MET A 238 -7.16 1.30 8.86
CA MET A 238 -8.55 1.64 8.54
C MET A 238 -8.67 2.48 7.28
N GLU A 239 -7.89 3.56 7.22
CA GLU A 239 -7.86 4.46 6.07
C GLU A 239 -7.49 3.69 4.81
N ARG A 240 -6.47 2.82 4.89
CA ARG A 240 -6.07 1.95 3.78
C ARG A 240 -7.17 0.98 3.36
N TYR A 241 -7.85 0.33 4.29
CA TYR A 241 -8.97 -0.55 3.95
C TYR A 241 -10.09 0.23 3.25
N CYS A 242 -10.44 1.42 3.74
CA CYS A 242 -11.46 2.27 3.13
C CYS A 242 -11.09 2.71 1.71
N TRP A 243 -9.82 3.05 1.45
CA TRP A 243 -9.34 3.37 0.11
C TRP A 243 -9.36 2.17 -0.83
N LEU A 244 -8.95 0.99 -0.35
CA LEU A 244 -9.04 -0.25 -1.11
C LEU A 244 -10.49 -0.61 -1.44
N LEU A 245 -11.43 -0.36 -0.52
CA LEU A 245 -12.85 -0.61 -0.72
C LEU A 245 -13.43 0.30 -1.82
N LEU A 246 -13.11 1.59 -1.80
CA LEU A 246 -13.52 2.50 -2.86
C LEU A 246 -12.90 2.15 -4.21
N PHE A 247 -11.63 1.77 -4.22
CA PHE A 247 -10.96 1.32 -5.44
C PHE A 247 -11.60 0.04 -5.98
N THR A 248 -11.97 -0.89 -5.11
CA THR A 248 -12.66 -2.13 -5.50
C THR A 248 -14.04 -1.81 -6.09
N ALA A 249 -14.83 -0.94 -5.45
CA ALA A 249 -16.12 -0.49 -5.98
C ALA A 249 -15.99 0.17 -7.36
N TYR A 250 -14.99 1.05 -7.52
CA TYR A 250 -14.66 1.63 -8.81
C TYR A 250 -14.31 0.55 -9.85
N CYS A 251 -13.48 -0.44 -9.50
CA CYS A 251 -13.10 -1.52 -10.40
C CYS A 251 -14.30 -2.38 -10.81
N THR A 252 -15.18 -2.72 -9.87
CA THR A 252 -16.41 -3.47 -10.13
C THR A 252 -17.34 -2.71 -11.09
N GLU A 253 -17.49 -1.40 -10.90
CA GLU A 253 -18.36 -0.58 -11.76
C GLU A 253 -17.76 -0.31 -13.15
N GLN A 254 -16.46 -0.07 -13.21
CA GLN A 254 -15.79 0.44 -14.41
C GLN A 254 -15.18 -0.66 -15.30
N ALA A 255 -14.94 -1.88 -14.77
CA ALA A 255 -14.42 -2.98 -15.57
C ALA A 255 -15.35 -3.37 -16.75
N PRO A 256 -16.69 -3.44 -16.61
CA PRO A 256 -17.59 -3.74 -17.73
C PRO A 256 -17.60 -2.68 -18.85
N VAL A 257 -17.09 -1.48 -18.57
CA VAL A 257 -17.01 -0.35 -19.52
C VAL A 257 -15.56 0.05 -19.78
N ASP A 258 -14.63 -0.90 -19.67
CA ASP A 258 -13.20 -0.74 -20.00
C ASP A 258 -12.51 0.47 -19.35
N PHE A 259 -12.88 0.79 -18.10
CA PHE A 259 -12.29 1.88 -17.33
C PHE A 259 -12.33 3.25 -18.03
N THR A 260 -13.44 3.56 -18.73
CA THR A 260 -13.65 4.84 -19.42
C THR A 260 -13.53 6.06 -18.51
N GLN A 261 -13.83 5.93 -17.21
CA GLN A 261 -13.56 6.95 -16.20
C GLN A 261 -12.33 6.58 -15.36
N ARG A 262 -11.46 7.55 -15.05
CA ARG A 262 -10.33 7.35 -14.12
C ARG A 262 -10.80 7.34 -12.65
N PHE A 263 -10.08 6.61 -11.80
CA PHE A 263 -10.40 6.49 -10.37
C PHE A 263 -10.54 7.84 -9.66
N SER A 264 -9.61 8.78 -9.88
CA SER A 264 -9.68 10.13 -9.29
C SER A 264 -10.92 10.92 -9.71
N ALA A 265 -11.41 10.72 -10.94
CA ALA A 265 -12.65 11.33 -11.41
C ALA A 265 -13.89 10.66 -10.79
N TRP A 266 -13.88 9.33 -10.67
CA TRP A 266 -14.94 8.58 -10.01
C TRP A 266 -15.06 8.93 -8.52
N VAL A 267 -13.94 9.02 -7.81
CA VAL A 267 -13.89 9.45 -6.39
C VAL A 267 -14.39 10.88 -6.21
N ARG A 268 -14.19 11.76 -7.19
CA ARG A 268 -14.72 13.13 -7.15
C ARG A 268 -16.24 13.17 -7.20
N VAL A 269 -16.87 12.28 -7.95
CA VAL A 269 -18.33 12.11 -7.93
C VAL A 269 -18.78 11.60 -6.55
N HIS A 270 -17.99 10.71 -5.94
CA HIS A 270 -18.22 10.14 -4.61
C HIS A 270 -17.50 10.89 -3.48
N TRP A 271 -17.25 12.20 -3.61
CA TRP A 271 -16.30 12.92 -2.74
C TRP A 271 -16.62 12.84 -1.23
N LYS A 272 -17.90 12.64 -0.88
CA LYS A 272 -18.36 12.48 0.51
C LYS A 272 -17.85 11.18 1.16
N LEU A 273 -17.48 10.18 0.36
CA LEU A 273 -16.97 8.89 0.81
C LEU A 273 -15.45 8.85 0.91
N ARG A 274 -14.75 9.88 0.39
CA ARG A 274 -13.30 9.95 0.40
C ARG A 274 -12.77 9.80 1.83
N PRO A 275 -11.95 8.78 2.14
CA PRO A 275 -11.44 8.57 3.48
C PRO A 275 -10.60 9.76 3.94
N LYS A 276 -10.83 10.22 5.16
CA LYS A 276 -10.04 11.28 5.80
C LYS A 276 -9.54 10.78 7.15
N PRO A 277 -8.34 11.17 7.60
CA PRO A 277 -7.80 10.72 8.88
C PRO A 277 -8.71 10.99 10.09
N HIS A 278 -9.49 12.07 10.07
CA HIS A 278 -10.42 12.42 11.16
C HIS A 278 -11.75 11.66 11.13
N ASP A 279 -12.06 10.97 10.03
CA ASP A 279 -13.25 10.12 9.92
C ASP A 279 -12.98 8.70 10.43
N MET A 280 -11.70 8.35 10.64
CA MET A 280 -11.28 7.03 11.10
C MET A 280 -11.48 6.88 12.60
N VAL A 281 -12.18 5.82 13.00
CA VAL A 281 -12.47 5.50 14.40
C VAL A 281 -12.39 3.99 14.58
N LEU A 282 -11.72 3.53 15.63
CA LEU A 282 -11.55 2.10 15.93
C LEU A 282 -12.74 1.50 16.70
N ALA A 283 -13.55 2.32 17.38
CA ALA A 283 -14.85 2.01 17.97
C ALA A 283 -15.65 3.30 18.18
#